data_AF-A0A533RHV6-F1
#
_entry.id   AF-A0A533RHV6-F1
#
_cell.length_a   1.000
_cell.length_b   1.000
_cell.length_c   1.000
_cell.angle_alpha   90.00
_cell.angle_beta   90.00
_cell.angle_gamma   90.00
#
_symmetry.space_group_name_H-M   'P 1'
#
loop_
_entity.id
_entity.type
_entity.pdbx_description
1 polymer ?
#
loop_
_entity_poly.entity_id
_entity_poly.type
_entity_poly.pdbx_seq_one_letter_code
_entity_poly.pdbx_strand_id
1 'polypeptide(L)'
;GWDGPHGKLCVLAPGGARLVKEVFYAPGDPPLAVRVAAGEVYVTSASGVRVYDLECVKLREWGGTVGKAPGEFSFPNGIARLSGGALVVTDGNNKRIKFYSAEGSLTSVIGTPPTGIFDRSKAAFDLPSGVAVDDRDVIVVADAFANALRVLAPNGRQVGMVGDPAVANGDFLRPGGVWHEGGTSWLVADEMNGRVVRVRIRVPARLVRAAEREAPAVPGARTSRTSAWWACCPLALVAALVVLVAIVALRLRRRAAGAAAVASPAEADPALTGEPAEDAGHEPPDNLT
;
A
#
# COMPACT_ATOMS: atom_id res chain seq x y z
N GLY A 1 -12.93 18.92 -23.20
CA GLY A 1 -14.25 19.53 -22.97
C GLY A 1 -15.30 18.44 -22.98
N TRP A 2 -16.29 18.53 -22.10
CA TRP A 2 -17.46 17.64 -22.03
C TRP A 2 -18.53 18.14 -23.02
N ASP A 3 -18.28 17.99 -24.33
CA ASP A 3 -19.22 18.43 -25.39
C ASP A 3 -19.89 17.23 -26.10
N GLY A 4 -20.52 16.35 -25.32
CA GLY A 4 -21.29 15.21 -25.83
C GLY A 4 -21.15 13.94 -24.99
N PRO A 5 -21.75 12.80 -25.40
CA PRO A 5 -21.59 11.52 -24.70
C PRO A 5 -20.13 11.01 -24.76
N HIS A 6 -19.29 11.60 -25.62
CA HIS A 6 -17.91 11.25 -25.84
C HIS A 6 -16.97 12.33 -25.30
N GLY A 7 -16.00 11.92 -24.49
CA GLY A 7 -14.85 12.77 -24.20
C GLY A 7 -13.93 12.87 -25.43
N LYS A 8 -13.12 13.94 -25.52
CA LYS A 8 -12.16 14.10 -26.63
C LYS A 8 -10.83 14.67 -26.15
N LEU A 9 -9.76 14.23 -26.81
CA LEU A 9 -8.43 14.86 -26.78
C LEU A 9 -8.34 15.82 -27.97
N CYS A 10 -7.98 17.07 -27.71
CA CYS A 10 -7.80 18.11 -28.72
C CYS A 10 -6.31 18.46 -28.84
N VAL A 11 -5.78 18.44 -30.06
CA VAL A 11 -4.43 18.94 -30.38
C VAL A 11 -4.57 20.32 -30.99
N LEU A 12 -3.88 21.30 -30.41
CA LEU A 12 -3.89 22.68 -30.87
C LEU A 12 -2.56 23.03 -31.53
N ALA A 13 -2.58 23.95 -32.48
CA ALA A 13 -1.37 24.54 -33.05
C ALA A 13 -0.58 25.29 -31.97
N PRO A 14 0.73 25.51 -32.17
CA PRO A 14 1.51 26.38 -31.28
C PRO A 14 0.80 27.72 -31.05
N GLY A 15 0.73 28.16 -29.79
CA GLY A 15 -0.05 29.34 -29.39
C GLY A 15 -1.53 29.08 -29.08
N GLY A 16 -2.04 27.86 -29.26
CA GLY A 16 -3.35 27.43 -28.75
C GLY A 16 -4.58 27.94 -29.51
N ALA A 17 -4.41 28.83 -30.49
CA ALA A 17 -5.54 29.51 -31.15
C ALA A 17 -6.29 28.65 -32.18
N ARG A 18 -5.68 27.58 -32.71
CA ARG A 18 -6.25 26.76 -33.78
C ARG A 18 -6.27 25.28 -33.43
N LEU A 19 -7.43 24.65 -33.55
CA LEU A 19 -7.59 23.20 -33.47
C LEU A 19 -6.96 22.51 -34.69
N VAL A 20 -6.10 21.53 -34.44
CA VAL A 20 -5.38 20.75 -35.46
C VAL A 20 -5.96 19.36 -35.60
N LYS A 21 -6.26 18.70 -34.48
CA LYS A 21 -6.76 17.32 -34.47
C LYS A 21 -7.65 17.05 -33.27
N GLU A 22 -8.59 16.14 -33.43
CA GLU A 22 -9.40 15.59 -32.36
C GLU A 22 -9.30 14.06 -32.33
N VAL A 23 -9.27 13.50 -31.13
CA VAL A 23 -9.38 12.06 -30.87
C VAL A 23 -10.56 11.85 -29.94
N PHE A 24 -11.57 11.12 -30.42
CA PHE A 24 -12.78 10.85 -29.65
C PHE A 24 -12.64 9.57 -28.82
N TYR A 25 -13.17 9.62 -27.60
CA TYR A 25 -13.23 8.50 -26.68
C TYR A 25 -14.60 7.84 -26.74
N ALA A 26 -14.67 6.55 -26.42
CA ALA A 26 -15.94 5.86 -26.26
C ALA A 26 -16.78 6.52 -25.14
N PRO A 27 -18.12 6.43 -25.21
CA PRO A 27 -18.97 6.92 -24.13
C PRO A 27 -18.63 6.24 -22.80
N GLY A 28 -18.71 7.00 -21.70
CA GLY A 28 -18.54 6.48 -20.35
C GLY A 28 -17.10 6.38 -19.84
N ASP A 29 -16.09 6.61 -20.69
CA ASP A 29 -14.68 6.64 -20.28
C ASP A 29 -13.93 7.87 -20.84
N PRO A 30 -14.40 9.10 -20.51
CA PRO A 30 -13.78 10.32 -21.02
C PRO A 30 -12.34 10.49 -20.49
N PRO A 31 -11.48 11.22 -21.21
CA PRO A 31 -10.13 11.53 -20.75
C PRO A 31 -10.18 12.48 -19.56
N LEU A 32 -9.24 12.30 -18.62
CA LEU A 32 -9.10 13.07 -17.38
C LEU A 32 -7.85 13.96 -17.44
N ALA A 33 -6.65 13.36 -17.44
CA ALA A 33 -5.39 14.07 -17.54
C ALA A 33 -4.60 13.68 -18.79
N VAL A 34 -3.79 14.60 -19.28
CA VAL A 34 -2.87 14.39 -20.41
C VAL A 34 -1.45 14.79 -20.00
N ARG A 35 -0.48 13.98 -20.40
CA ARG A 35 0.95 14.26 -20.25
C ARG A 35 1.65 13.93 -21.56
N VAL A 36 2.43 14.87 -22.09
CA VAL A 36 3.34 14.61 -23.21
C VAL A 36 4.76 14.46 -22.65
N ALA A 37 5.42 13.35 -22.95
CA ALA A 37 6.81 13.11 -22.54
C ALA A 37 7.48 12.09 -23.46
N ALA A 38 8.77 12.30 -23.75
CA ALA A 38 9.59 11.38 -24.56
C ALA A 38 8.95 10.93 -25.89
N GLY A 39 8.28 11.85 -26.59
CA GLY A 39 7.65 11.56 -27.88
C GLY A 39 6.31 10.84 -27.80
N GLU A 40 5.74 10.67 -26.59
CA GLU A 40 4.48 9.98 -26.39
C GLU A 40 3.47 10.88 -25.65
N VAL A 41 2.19 10.62 -25.88
CA VAL A 41 1.05 11.27 -25.23
C VAL A 41 0.36 10.26 -24.33
N TYR A 42 0.48 10.44 -23.03
CA TYR A 42 -0.17 9.63 -22.01
C TYR A 42 -1.48 10.30 -21.60
N VAL A 43 -2.58 9.57 -21.64
CA VAL A 43 -3.90 10.08 -21.27
C VAL A 43 -4.55 9.14 -20.28
N THR A 44 -4.94 9.66 -19.12
CA THR A 44 -5.76 8.89 -18.18
C THR A 44 -7.24 9.04 -18.52
N SER A 45 -8.03 8.02 -18.22
CA SER A 45 -9.49 8.02 -18.28
C SER A 45 -10.05 7.40 -17.00
N ALA A 46 -11.37 7.44 -16.78
CA ALA A 46 -11.99 6.93 -15.55
C ALA A 46 -11.57 5.48 -15.19
N SER A 47 -11.23 4.67 -16.20
CA SER A 47 -10.89 3.26 -16.05
C SER A 47 -9.43 2.88 -16.30
N GLY A 48 -8.57 3.79 -16.78
CA GLY A 48 -7.19 3.40 -17.12
C GLY A 48 -6.32 4.46 -17.77
N VAL A 49 -5.31 4.01 -18.50
CA VAL A 49 -4.33 4.85 -19.20
C VAL A 49 -4.23 4.40 -20.66
N ARG A 50 -4.23 5.37 -21.58
CA ARG A 50 -3.97 5.18 -23.00
C ARG A 50 -2.73 5.97 -23.38
N VAL A 51 -1.90 5.39 -24.25
CA VAL A 51 -0.69 6.03 -24.75
C VAL A 51 -0.77 6.13 -26.26
N TYR A 52 -0.43 7.30 -26.79
CA TYR A 52 -0.42 7.60 -28.20
C TYR A 52 0.95 8.11 -28.62
N ASP A 53 1.27 8.04 -29.91
CA ASP A 53 2.34 8.86 -30.49
C ASP A 53 1.89 10.33 -30.64
N LEU A 54 2.79 11.18 -31.15
CA LEU A 54 2.48 12.61 -31.35
C LEU A 54 1.47 12.83 -32.48
N GLU A 55 1.38 11.88 -33.41
CA GLU A 55 0.35 11.80 -34.43
C GLU A 55 -0.99 11.30 -33.88
N CYS A 56 -1.11 11.04 -32.57
CA CYS A 56 -2.30 10.56 -31.89
C CYS A 56 -2.82 9.19 -32.36
N VAL A 57 -1.92 8.32 -32.84
CA VAL A 57 -2.19 6.89 -33.05
C VAL A 57 -1.98 6.16 -31.73
N LYS A 58 -2.97 5.35 -31.31
CA LYS A 58 -2.90 4.62 -30.03
C LYS A 58 -1.80 3.55 -30.11
N LEU A 59 -0.81 3.67 -29.23
CA LEU A 59 0.30 2.72 -29.12
C LEU A 59 -0.03 1.58 -28.17
N ARG A 60 -0.58 1.90 -27.00
CA ARG A 60 -0.88 0.93 -25.93
C ARG A 60 -1.91 1.46 -24.95
N GLU A 61 -2.51 0.57 -24.18
CA GLU A 61 -3.39 0.92 -23.07
C GLU A 61 -3.32 -0.14 -21.96
N TRP A 62 -3.61 0.26 -20.73
CA TRP A 62 -3.74 -0.64 -19.59
C TRP A 62 -4.79 -0.11 -18.61
N GLY A 63 -5.31 -1.01 -17.77
CA GLY A 63 -6.57 -0.78 -17.07
C GLY A 63 -7.75 -1.12 -17.98
N GLY A 64 -8.77 -0.28 -18.00
CA GLY A 64 -10.00 -0.46 -18.78
C GLY A 64 -11.18 -0.99 -17.96
N THR A 65 -10.96 -1.26 -16.67
CA THR A 65 -12.01 -1.65 -15.72
C THR A 65 -11.97 -0.72 -14.52
N VAL A 66 -13.15 -0.17 -14.19
CA VAL A 66 -13.31 0.58 -12.95
C VAL A 66 -13.35 -0.39 -11.78
N GLY A 67 -12.40 -0.27 -10.84
CA GLY A 67 -12.31 -1.19 -9.72
C GLY A 67 -11.12 -0.93 -8.80
N LYS A 68 -10.87 -1.88 -7.89
CA LYS A 68 -9.89 -1.76 -6.79
C LYS A 68 -8.71 -2.72 -6.94
N ALA A 69 -8.80 -3.72 -7.81
CA ALA A 69 -7.72 -4.68 -8.01
C ALA A 69 -6.43 -3.98 -8.51
N PRO A 70 -5.26 -4.64 -8.42
CA PRO A 70 -3.98 -4.04 -8.83
C PRO A 70 -3.98 -3.50 -10.27
N GLY A 71 -4.61 -4.21 -11.22
CA GLY A 71 -4.72 -3.78 -12.62
C GLY A 71 -5.86 -2.81 -12.94
N GLU A 72 -6.77 -2.56 -12.00
CA GLU A 72 -7.98 -1.75 -12.20
C GLU A 72 -7.79 -0.32 -11.66
N PHE A 73 -8.51 0.65 -12.19
CA PHE A 73 -8.44 2.04 -11.72
C PHE A 73 -9.80 2.55 -11.26
N SER A 74 -9.82 3.65 -10.52
CA SER A 74 -11.03 4.40 -10.25
C SER A 74 -10.71 5.89 -10.26
N PHE A 75 -11.02 6.53 -11.40
CA PHE A 75 -10.72 7.94 -11.66
C PHE A 75 -9.25 8.30 -11.42
N PRO A 76 -8.33 7.80 -12.27
CA PRO A 76 -6.95 8.20 -12.24
C PRO A 76 -6.78 9.63 -12.77
N ASN A 77 -6.62 10.59 -11.86
CA ASN A 77 -6.73 12.01 -12.16
C ASN A 77 -5.42 12.65 -12.63
N GLY A 78 -4.28 11.97 -12.52
CA GLY A 78 -2.98 12.52 -12.88
C GLY A 78 -1.99 11.44 -13.31
N ILE A 79 -1.08 11.82 -14.20
CA ILE A 79 0.02 10.98 -14.68
C ILE A 79 1.30 11.81 -14.90
N ALA A 80 2.43 11.27 -14.46
CA ALA A 80 3.76 11.82 -14.70
C ALA A 80 4.75 10.72 -15.13
N ARG A 81 5.85 11.11 -15.75
CA ARG A 81 6.91 10.21 -16.21
C ARG A 81 8.23 10.63 -15.58
N LEU A 82 8.86 9.70 -14.85
CA LEU A 82 10.19 9.85 -14.26
C LEU A 82 11.27 9.83 -15.37
N SER A 83 12.45 10.36 -15.07
CA SER A 83 13.59 10.41 -15.99
C SER A 83 14.00 9.03 -16.49
N GLY A 84 13.92 8.00 -15.63
CA GLY A 84 14.14 6.60 -15.95
C GLY A 84 13.03 5.92 -16.77
N GLY A 85 11.97 6.64 -17.13
CA GLY A 85 10.87 6.16 -17.98
C GLY A 85 9.69 5.53 -17.23
N ALA A 86 9.82 5.27 -15.93
CA ALA A 86 8.70 4.83 -15.10
C ALA A 86 7.59 5.89 -15.03
N LEU A 87 6.35 5.44 -15.02
CA LEU A 87 5.16 6.28 -14.96
C LEU A 87 4.58 6.26 -13.56
N VAL A 88 4.13 7.42 -13.08
CA VAL A 88 3.47 7.59 -11.79
C VAL A 88 2.05 8.06 -12.05
N VAL A 89 1.07 7.30 -11.60
CA VAL A 89 -0.36 7.56 -11.84
C VAL A 89 -1.05 7.72 -10.50
N THR A 90 -1.80 8.82 -10.33
CA THR A 90 -2.72 8.94 -9.20
C THR A 90 -3.97 8.12 -9.50
N ASP A 91 -4.39 7.24 -8.58
CA ASP A 91 -5.63 6.48 -8.69
C ASP A 91 -6.61 7.04 -7.64
N GLY A 92 -7.32 8.10 -8.04
CA GLY A 92 -7.91 9.10 -7.16
C GLY A 92 -8.91 8.53 -6.17
N ASN A 93 -9.94 7.83 -6.65
CA ASN A 93 -10.98 7.29 -5.78
C ASN A 93 -10.50 6.08 -4.97
N ASN A 94 -9.45 5.41 -5.45
CA ASN A 94 -8.77 4.35 -4.72
C ASN A 94 -7.72 4.86 -3.74
N LYS A 95 -7.52 6.19 -3.66
CA LYS A 95 -6.64 6.84 -2.67
C LYS A 95 -5.21 6.28 -2.66
N ARG A 96 -4.68 5.98 -3.84
CA ARG A 96 -3.37 5.35 -4.02
C ARG A 96 -2.60 5.98 -5.17
N ILE A 97 -1.28 5.78 -5.16
CA ILE A 97 -0.40 6.07 -6.28
C ILE A 97 0.09 4.74 -6.85
N LYS A 98 0.13 4.63 -8.17
CA LYS A 98 0.64 3.46 -8.87
C LYS A 98 1.83 3.82 -9.73
N PHE A 99 2.82 2.94 -9.73
CA PHE A 99 4.01 3.03 -10.57
C PHE A 99 3.93 1.98 -11.67
N TYR A 100 4.21 2.39 -12.89
CA TYR A 100 4.25 1.52 -14.07
C TYR A 100 5.61 1.63 -14.77
N SER A 101 6.03 0.57 -15.46
CA SER A 101 7.11 0.67 -16.43
C SER A 101 6.67 1.52 -17.63
N ALA A 102 7.63 1.92 -18.48
CA ALA A 102 7.31 2.67 -19.70
C ALA A 102 6.38 1.86 -20.64
N GLU A 103 6.45 0.53 -20.57
CA GLU A 103 5.66 -0.44 -21.33
C GLU A 103 4.28 -0.70 -20.73
N GLY A 104 3.97 -0.12 -19.56
CA GLY A 104 2.66 -0.24 -18.92
C GLY A 104 2.52 -1.43 -17.95
N SER A 105 3.62 -2.02 -17.50
CA SER A 105 3.58 -3.07 -16.46
C SER A 105 3.53 -2.46 -15.06
N LEU A 106 2.61 -2.90 -14.19
CA LEU A 106 2.54 -2.39 -12.82
C LEU A 106 3.76 -2.84 -12.02
N THR A 107 4.49 -1.89 -11.43
CA THR A 107 5.72 -2.15 -10.68
C THR A 107 5.57 -1.94 -9.17
N SER A 108 4.76 -0.96 -8.75
CA SER A 108 4.54 -0.66 -7.34
C SER A 108 3.20 0.04 -7.13
N VAL A 109 2.65 -0.10 -5.91
CA VAL A 109 1.42 0.57 -5.47
C VAL A 109 1.65 1.10 -4.06
N ILE A 110 1.26 2.35 -3.83
CA ILE A 110 1.36 3.01 -2.52
C ILE A 110 -0.03 3.42 -2.07
N GLY A 111 -0.45 2.87 -0.93
CA GLY A 111 -1.79 3.03 -0.39
C GLY A 111 -2.69 1.83 -0.68
N THR A 112 -3.73 1.69 0.13
CA THR A 112 -4.71 0.61 0.04
C THR A 112 -6.08 1.22 -0.27
N PRO A 113 -6.83 0.70 -1.26
CA PRO A 113 -8.17 1.18 -1.55
C PRO A 113 -9.06 1.15 -0.30
N PRO A 114 -9.78 2.24 0.01
CA PRO A 114 -10.68 2.29 1.15
C PRO A 114 -11.95 1.46 0.90
N THR A 115 -12.75 1.21 1.94
CA THR A 115 -14.05 0.53 1.75
C THR A 115 -15.01 1.42 0.95
N GLY A 116 -15.06 2.72 1.29
CA GLY A 116 -15.82 3.74 0.58
C GLY A 116 -14.98 4.99 0.29
N ILE A 117 -15.45 5.85 -0.62
CA ILE A 117 -14.69 7.03 -1.05
C ILE A 117 -14.44 8.04 0.08
N PHE A 118 -15.32 8.11 1.09
CA PHE A 118 -15.16 8.99 2.25
C PHE A 118 -14.43 8.32 3.43
N ASP A 119 -14.10 7.03 3.32
CA ASP A 119 -13.32 6.33 4.35
C ASP A 119 -11.85 6.76 4.28
N ARG A 120 -11.35 7.31 5.39
CA ARG A 120 -9.98 7.80 5.55
C ARG A 120 -9.13 6.88 6.43
N SER A 121 -9.70 5.83 7.01
CA SER A 121 -9.09 5.02 8.07
C SER A 121 -7.82 4.26 7.63
N LYS A 122 -7.68 3.98 6.34
CA LYS A 122 -6.56 3.22 5.76
C LYS A 122 -5.87 3.93 4.59
N ALA A 123 -6.16 5.21 4.38
CA ALA A 123 -5.80 5.90 3.16
C ALA A 123 -4.43 6.58 3.30
N ALA A 124 -3.47 6.20 2.43
CA ALA A 124 -2.17 6.89 2.36
C ALA A 124 -2.29 8.29 1.74
N PHE A 125 -3.31 8.47 0.88
CA PHE A 125 -3.69 9.72 0.24
C PHE A 125 -5.19 9.94 0.47
N ASP A 126 -5.69 11.14 0.23
CA ASP A 126 -7.12 11.46 0.25
C ASP A 126 -7.52 12.27 -0.99
N LEU A 127 -7.90 11.54 -2.05
CA LEU A 127 -8.14 12.03 -3.40
C LEU A 127 -6.90 12.66 -4.06
N PRO A 128 -5.87 11.87 -4.42
CA PRO A 128 -4.73 12.36 -5.18
C PRO A 128 -5.19 12.79 -6.59
N SER A 129 -5.19 14.10 -6.85
CA SER A 129 -5.81 14.73 -8.02
C SER A 129 -4.81 15.03 -9.14
N GLY A 130 -3.60 15.45 -8.79
CA GLY A 130 -2.54 15.79 -9.75
C GLY A 130 -1.18 15.28 -9.31
N VAL A 131 -0.29 15.06 -10.27
CA VAL A 131 1.09 14.62 -10.01
C VAL A 131 2.05 15.24 -11.02
N ALA A 132 3.21 15.67 -10.53
CA ALA A 132 4.33 16.15 -11.34
C ALA A 132 5.65 15.68 -10.72
N VAL A 133 6.71 15.71 -11.53
CA VAL A 133 8.07 15.33 -11.12
C VAL A 133 9.04 16.45 -11.46
N ASP A 134 10.07 16.63 -10.63
CA ASP A 134 11.18 17.54 -10.94
C ASP A 134 12.32 16.83 -11.69
N ASP A 135 13.33 17.59 -12.09
CA ASP A 135 14.54 17.10 -12.78
C ASP A 135 15.38 16.09 -11.97
N ARG A 136 15.03 15.85 -10.70
CA ARG A 136 15.69 14.90 -9.80
C ARG A 136 14.74 13.77 -9.40
N ASP A 137 13.65 13.59 -10.13
CA ASP A 137 12.62 12.57 -9.90
C ASP A 137 11.92 12.68 -8.53
N VAL A 138 11.94 13.86 -7.89
CA VAL A 138 11.06 14.14 -6.75
C VAL A 138 9.64 14.25 -7.28
N ILE A 139 8.74 13.45 -6.71
CA ILE A 139 7.34 13.41 -7.09
C ILE A 139 6.56 14.32 -6.15
N VAL A 140 5.77 15.23 -6.71
CA VAL A 140 4.81 16.05 -5.96
C VAL A 140 3.41 15.65 -6.38
N VAL A 141 2.58 15.30 -5.39
CA VAL A 141 1.18 14.92 -5.57
C VAL A 141 0.30 15.96 -4.91
N ALA A 142 -0.66 16.51 -5.64
CA ALA A 142 -1.76 17.26 -5.04
C ALA A 142 -2.74 16.27 -4.40
N ASP A 143 -2.89 16.35 -3.09
CA ASP A 143 -3.76 15.49 -2.31
C ASP A 143 -5.00 16.28 -1.89
N ALA A 144 -6.03 16.24 -2.74
CA ALA A 144 -7.06 17.26 -2.80
C ALA A 144 -7.90 17.33 -1.52
N PHE A 145 -8.34 16.20 -0.96
CA PHE A 145 -9.12 16.18 0.28
C PHE A 145 -8.24 16.17 1.54
N ALA A 146 -6.92 16.07 1.38
CA ALA A 146 -5.97 16.39 2.42
C ALA A 146 -5.58 17.87 2.45
N ASN A 147 -6.03 18.69 1.48
CA ASN A 147 -5.68 20.11 1.35
C ASN A 147 -4.15 20.35 1.39
N ALA A 148 -3.38 19.42 0.82
CA ALA A 148 -1.93 19.43 0.93
C ALA A 148 -1.26 18.89 -0.34
N LEU A 149 0.02 19.19 -0.48
CA LEU A 149 0.90 18.55 -1.45
C LEU A 149 1.75 17.51 -0.73
N ARG A 150 1.77 16.27 -1.23
CA ARG A 150 2.68 15.23 -0.77
C ARG A 150 3.97 15.29 -1.59
N VAL A 151 5.11 15.20 -0.93
CA VAL A 151 6.42 15.19 -1.58
C VAL A 151 7.05 13.83 -1.37
N LEU A 152 7.28 13.09 -2.46
CA LEU A 152 7.77 11.71 -2.46
C LEU A 152 9.13 11.62 -3.15
N ALA A 153 9.97 10.70 -2.69
CA ALA A 153 11.17 10.26 -3.40
C ALA A 153 10.79 9.44 -4.66
N PRO A 154 11.73 9.16 -5.58
CA PRO A 154 11.44 8.41 -6.81
C PRO A 154 10.85 7.02 -6.58
N ASN A 155 11.20 6.37 -5.46
CA ASN A 155 10.62 5.09 -5.03
C ASN A 155 9.22 5.22 -4.39
N GLY A 156 8.69 6.44 -4.35
CA GLY A 156 7.38 6.81 -3.81
C GLY A 156 7.30 6.92 -2.28
N ARG A 157 8.41 6.76 -1.54
CA ARG A 157 8.42 7.04 -0.10
C ARG A 157 8.23 8.53 0.15
N GLN A 158 7.33 8.90 1.05
CA GLN A 158 7.12 10.30 1.41
C GLN A 158 8.35 10.88 2.13
N VAL A 159 8.82 12.03 1.66
CA VAL A 159 9.96 12.78 2.22
C VAL A 159 9.57 14.17 2.70
N GLY A 160 8.33 14.60 2.45
CA GLY A 160 7.81 15.88 2.93
C GLY A 160 6.35 16.09 2.59
N MET A 161 5.84 17.24 3.03
CA MET A 161 4.49 17.71 2.77
C MET A 161 4.51 19.25 2.77
N VAL A 162 3.64 19.86 1.96
CA VAL A 162 3.42 21.31 1.91
C VAL A 162 1.94 21.60 2.08
N GLY A 163 1.59 22.62 2.86
CA GLY A 163 0.23 22.82 3.38
C GLY A 163 0.02 22.06 4.69
N ASP A 164 -0.92 22.55 5.51
CA ASP A 164 -1.24 21.98 6.81
C ASP A 164 -2.70 21.50 6.85
N PRO A 165 -2.95 20.18 6.94
CA PRO A 165 -4.30 19.64 7.07
C PRO A 165 -4.97 19.97 8.43
N ALA A 166 -4.20 20.38 9.44
CA ALA A 166 -4.70 20.73 10.77
C ALA A 166 -5.17 22.19 10.87
N VAL A 167 -4.83 23.04 9.89
CA VAL A 167 -5.33 24.42 9.83
C VAL A 167 -6.57 24.44 8.96
N ALA A 168 -7.73 24.73 9.57
CA ALA A 168 -8.95 25.00 8.81
C ALA A 168 -8.68 26.22 7.91
N ASN A 169 -8.76 26.02 6.58
CA ASN A 169 -8.30 26.96 5.54
C ASN A 169 -6.77 27.15 5.47
N GLY A 170 -6.00 26.09 5.75
CA GLY A 170 -4.56 26.03 5.46
C GLY A 170 -4.25 26.38 4.00
N ASP A 171 -2.96 26.54 3.69
CA ASP A 171 -2.43 27.15 2.45
C ASP A 171 -3.10 26.74 1.11
N PHE A 172 -3.76 25.58 1.06
CA PHE A 172 -4.53 25.11 -0.08
C PHE A 172 -5.95 24.69 0.32
N LEU A 173 -6.89 24.83 -0.61
CA LEU A 173 -8.24 24.27 -0.53
C LEU A 173 -8.50 23.49 -1.82
N ARG A 174 -8.51 22.16 -1.71
CA ARG A 174 -8.65 21.22 -2.83
C ARG A 174 -7.66 21.51 -3.97
N PRO A 175 -6.34 21.36 -3.75
CA PRO A 175 -5.38 21.47 -4.83
C PRO A 175 -5.66 20.41 -5.91
N GLY A 176 -5.59 20.83 -7.18
CA GLY A 176 -5.86 20.00 -8.35
C GLY A 176 -4.60 19.66 -9.12
N GLY A 177 -4.27 20.48 -10.12
CA GLY A 177 -3.06 20.34 -10.92
C GLY A 177 -1.81 20.83 -10.18
N VAL A 178 -0.69 20.12 -10.39
CA VAL A 178 0.66 20.54 -10.00
C VAL A 178 1.58 20.53 -11.20
N TRP A 179 2.48 21.50 -11.30
CA TRP A 179 3.43 21.63 -12.39
C TRP A 179 4.80 22.08 -11.87
N HIS A 180 5.87 21.44 -12.33
CA HIS A 180 7.23 21.87 -12.02
C HIS A 180 7.66 22.96 -13.00
N GLU A 181 7.92 24.16 -12.47
CA GLU A 181 8.37 25.32 -13.28
C GLU A 181 9.88 25.28 -13.52
N GLY A 182 10.64 24.63 -12.63
CA GLY A 182 12.09 24.53 -12.69
C GLY A 182 12.76 24.74 -11.33
N GLY A 183 13.90 24.08 -11.11
CA GLY A 183 14.61 24.15 -9.83
C GLY A 183 13.72 23.75 -8.65
N THR A 184 13.50 24.66 -7.70
CA THR A 184 12.60 24.43 -6.55
C THR A 184 11.21 25.03 -6.73
N SER A 185 10.87 25.58 -7.89
CA SER A 185 9.61 26.31 -8.12
C SER A 185 8.54 25.38 -8.71
N TRP A 186 7.33 25.45 -8.13
CA TRP A 186 6.18 24.65 -8.53
C TRP A 186 4.94 25.54 -8.61
N LEU A 187 4.09 25.28 -9.60
CA LEU A 187 2.78 25.89 -9.74
C LEU A 187 1.72 24.90 -9.28
N VAL A 188 0.72 25.40 -8.55
CA VAL A 188 -0.36 24.61 -7.97
C VAL A 188 -1.67 25.29 -8.32
N ALA A 189 -2.59 24.56 -8.95
CA ALA A 189 -3.97 24.99 -9.09
C ALA A 189 -4.69 24.73 -7.76
N ASP A 190 -4.93 25.80 -7.01
CA ASP A 190 -5.59 25.78 -5.71
C ASP A 190 -7.10 25.99 -5.94
N GLU A 191 -7.78 24.92 -6.38
CA GLU A 191 -9.04 25.01 -7.14
C GLU A 191 -10.13 25.76 -6.39
N MET A 192 -10.35 25.43 -5.12
CA MET A 192 -11.45 26.04 -4.36
C MET A 192 -11.11 27.40 -3.78
N ASN A 193 -9.83 27.77 -3.77
CA ASN A 193 -9.42 29.15 -3.52
C ASN A 193 -9.40 30.00 -4.82
N GLY A 194 -9.72 29.40 -5.98
CA GLY A 194 -9.85 30.12 -7.25
C GLY A 194 -8.55 30.76 -7.75
N ARG A 195 -7.40 30.18 -7.41
CA ARG A 195 -6.07 30.77 -7.72
C ARG A 195 -5.06 29.73 -8.20
N VAL A 196 -4.00 30.22 -8.83
CA VAL A 196 -2.77 29.46 -9.06
C VAL A 196 -1.69 30.01 -8.14
N VAL A 197 -1.08 29.14 -7.33
CA VAL A 197 -0.04 29.52 -6.38
C VAL A 197 1.31 29.01 -6.86
N ARG A 198 2.33 29.87 -6.82
CA ARG A 198 3.72 29.45 -6.95
C ARG A 198 4.28 29.12 -5.57
N VAL A 199 4.75 27.89 -5.38
CA VAL A 199 5.38 27.43 -4.14
C VAL A 199 6.83 27.00 -4.36
N ARG A 200 7.66 27.14 -3.32
CA ARG A 200 9.05 26.67 -3.33
C ARG A 200 9.17 25.40 -2.51
N ILE A 201 9.50 24.29 -3.17
CA ILE A 201 9.71 23.00 -2.52
C ILE A 201 11.18 22.64 -2.66
N ARG A 202 11.93 22.69 -1.54
CA ARG A 202 13.32 22.28 -1.48
C ARG A 202 13.42 20.94 -0.75
N VAL A 203 13.73 19.89 -1.49
CA VAL A 203 14.04 18.57 -0.93
C VAL A 203 15.55 18.38 -0.84
N PRO A 204 16.13 18.24 0.37
CA PRO A 204 17.53 17.91 0.54
C PRO A 204 17.85 16.51 -0.03
N ALA A 205 18.94 16.38 -0.79
CA ALA A 205 19.36 15.11 -1.40
C ALA A 205 19.58 13.98 -0.37
N ARG A 206 19.88 14.32 0.90
CA ARG A 206 20.00 13.32 1.98
C ARG A 206 18.67 12.63 2.30
N LEU A 207 17.54 13.31 2.17
CA LEU A 207 16.21 12.71 2.45
C LEU A 207 15.81 11.74 1.34
N VAL A 208 16.10 12.10 0.08
CA VAL A 208 15.89 11.23 -1.08
C VAL A 208 16.77 9.99 -0.97
N ARG A 209 18.07 10.15 -0.71
CA ARG A 209 18.99 9.01 -0.52
C ARG A 209 18.64 8.13 0.67
N ALA A 210 18.18 8.72 1.79
CA ALA A 210 17.69 7.94 2.92
C ALA A 210 16.43 7.14 2.54
N ALA A 211 15.57 7.71 1.68
CA ALA A 211 14.37 7.05 1.19
C ALA A 211 14.66 5.86 0.30
N GLU A 212 15.65 5.96 -0.55
CA GLU A 212 16.04 4.89 -1.48
C GLU A 212 16.79 3.75 -0.77
N ARG A 213 17.44 4.02 0.37
CA ARG A 213 18.18 3.01 1.14
C ARG A 213 17.31 2.13 2.01
N GLU A 214 16.17 2.65 2.47
CA GLU A 214 15.16 1.84 3.13
C GLU A 214 14.46 1.00 2.06
N ALA A 215 14.84 -0.28 1.96
CA ALA A 215 14.18 -1.23 1.08
C ALA A 215 12.65 -1.16 1.27
N PRO A 216 11.84 -1.36 0.22
CA PRO A 216 10.39 -1.35 0.35
C PRO A 216 10.00 -2.34 1.44
N ALA A 217 9.19 -1.88 2.41
CA ALA A 217 8.65 -2.76 3.43
C ALA A 217 7.83 -3.84 2.73
N VAL A 218 8.39 -5.03 2.57
CA VAL A 218 7.67 -6.19 2.05
C VAL A 218 6.57 -6.49 3.05
N PRO A 219 5.28 -6.40 2.67
CA PRO A 219 4.19 -6.76 3.56
C PRO A 219 4.37 -8.23 3.95
N GLY A 220 4.60 -8.50 5.24
CA GLY A 220 4.82 -9.86 5.76
C GLY A 220 6.25 -10.19 6.18
N ALA A 221 7.24 -9.33 5.90
CA ALA A 221 8.56 -9.46 6.52
C ALA A 221 8.49 -8.90 7.94
N ARG A 222 8.32 -9.77 8.93
CA ARG A 222 8.56 -9.45 10.35
C ARG A 222 10.00 -8.95 10.48
N THR A 223 10.22 -7.64 10.46
CA THR A 223 11.49 -7.05 10.87
C THR A 223 11.50 -7.00 12.40
N SER A 224 11.75 -8.14 13.05
CA SER A 224 12.09 -8.14 14.47
C SER A 224 13.51 -7.62 14.61
N ARG A 225 13.65 -6.31 14.77
CA ARG A 225 14.91 -5.68 15.17
C ARG A 225 15.02 -5.68 16.69
N THR A 226 14.84 -6.86 17.29
CA THR A 226 15.22 -7.17 18.67
C THR A 226 15.45 -8.68 18.76
N SER A 227 16.61 -9.06 19.31
CA SER A 227 16.99 -10.40 19.78
C SER A 227 17.54 -11.41 18.77
N ALA A 228 18.80 -11.20 18.38
CA ALA A 228 19.71 -12.30 18.02
C ALA A 228 20.10 -13.18 19.24
N TRP A 229 19.15 -13.44 20.15
CA TRP A 229 19.32 -14.26 21.37
C TRP A 229 18.47 -15.53 21.36
N TRP A 230 17.53 -15.68 20.41
CA TRP A 230 16.62 -16.84 20.37
C TRP A 230 17.02 -17.92 19.35
N ALA A 231 17.96 -17.65 18.46
CA ALA A 231 18.40 -18.64 17.46
C ALA A 231 19.37 -19.71 18.00
N CYS A 232 19.85 -19.60 19.25
CA CYS A 232 20.67 -20.62 19.91
C CYS A 232 19.94 -21.38 21.03
N CYS A 233 18.68 -21.04 21.33
CA CYS A 233 17.98 -21.60 22.48
C CYS A 233 17.32 -23.00 22.29
N PRO A 234 17.00 -23.52 21.08
CA PRO A 234 16.40 -24.86 20.98
C PRO A 234 17.38 -25.98 21.33
N LEU A 235 18.66 -25.85 20.96
CA LEU A 235 19.66 -26.91 21.15
C LEU A 235 20.11 -27.02 22.62
N ALA A 236 20.23 -25.90 23.33
CA ALA A 236 20.61 -25.89 24.74
C ALA A 236 19.51 -26.51 25.64
N LEU A 237 18.23 -26.24 25.35
CA LEU A 237 17.10 -26.83 26.08
C LEU A 237 16.97 -28.33 25.80
N VAL A 238 17.17 -28.78 24.55
CA VAL A 238 17.18 -30.21 24.21
C VAL A 238 18.35 -30.92 24.89
N ALA A 239 19.55 -30.33 24.89
CA ALA A 239 20.71 -30.89 25.59
C ALA A 239 20.48 -30.99 27.11
N ALA A 240 19.91 -29.95 27.73
CA ALA A 240 19.59 -29.95 29.16
C ALA A 240 18.52 -31.02 29.49
N LEU A 241 17.52 -31.21 28.64
CA LEU A 241 16.50 -32.25 28.81
C LEU A 241 17.11 -33.66 28.69
N VAL A 242 17.99 -33.89 27.71
CA VAL A 242 18.68 -35.19 27.55
C VAL A 242 19.55 -35.51 28.78
N VAL A 243 20.29 -34.52 29.29
CA VAL A 243 21.10 -34.69 30.51
C VAL A 243 20.21 -34.97 31.72
N LEU A 244 19.09 -34.27 31.89
CA LEU A 244 18.15 -34.49 32.99
C LEU A 244 17.54 -35.91 32.93
N VAL A 245 17.11 -36.36 31.75
CA VAL A 245 16.57 -37.72 31.54
C VAL A 245 17.64 -38.76 31.85
N ALA A 246 18.89 -38.56 31.43
CA ALA A 246 19.99 -39.47 31.75
C ALA A 246 20.27 -39.54 33.26
N ILE A 247 20.27 -38.41 33.96
CA ILE A 247 20.45 -38.36 35.42
C ILE A 247 19.29 -39.08 36.14
N VAL A 248 18.05 -38.87 35.71
CA VAL A 248 16.88 -39.54 36.29
C VAL A 248 16.97 -41.05 36.04
N ALA A 249 17.31 -41.49 34.83
CA ALA A 249 17.50 -42.90 34.50
C ALA A 249 18.61 -43.55 35.34
N LEU A 250 19.74 -42.86 35.54
CA LEU A 250 20.83 -43.31 36.41
C LEU A 250 20.39 -43.42 37.88
N ARG A 251 19.61 -42.46 38.38
CA ARG A 251 19.07 -42.51 39.75
C ARG A 251 18.06 -43.64 39.93
N LEU A 252 17.20 -43.88 38.94
CA LEU A 252 16.25 -44.99 38.95
C LEU A 252 16.97 -46.34 38.89
N ARG A 253 18.01 -46.49 38.05
CA ARG A 253 18.85 -47.71 38.04
C ARG A 253 19.55 -47.95 39.38
N ARG A 254 20.09 -46.90 40.02
CA ARG A 254 20.70 -47.02 41.36
C ARG A 254 19.67 -47.40 42.43
N ARG A 255 18.44 -46.86 42.36
CA ARG A 255 17.34 -47.26 43.26
C ARG A 255 16.89 -48.70 43.00
N ALA A 256 16.80 -49.14 41.75
CA ALA A 256 16.46 -50.52 41.41
C ALA A 256 17.56 -51.51 41.86
N ALA A 257 18.84 -51.15 41.69
CA ALA A 257 19.96 -51.94 42.19
C ALA A 257 20.03 -51.97 43.73
N GLY A 258 19.63 -50.89 44.40
CA GLY A 258 19.51 -50.84 45.86
C GLY A 258 18.29 -51.59 46.41
N ALA A 259 17.17 -51.62 45.67
CA ALA A 259 15.95 -52.34 46.05
C ALA A 259 16.07 -53.86 45.81
N ALA A 260 16.79 -54.28 44.76
CA ALA A 260 17.09 -55.70 44.50
C ALA A 260 18.05 -56.32 45.54
N ALA A 261 18.72 -55.51 46.36
CA ALA A 261 19.61 -55.99 47.42
C ALA A 261 18.91 -56.17 48.80
N VAL A 262 17.63 -55.80 48.94
CA VAL A 262 16.96 -55.74 50.26
C VAL A 262 15.70 -56.61 50.38
N ALA A 263 15.20 -57.25 49.32
CA ALA A 263 13.96 -58.03 49.39
C ALA A 263 14.17 -59.54 49.18
N SER A 264 14.31 -60.28 50.29
CA SER A 264 14.01 -61.72 50.43
C SER A 264 12.52 -61.89 50.79
N PRO A 265 11.80 -62.98 50.41
CA PRO A 265 10.34 -62.96 50.36
C PRO A 265 9.65 -63.66 51.55
N ALA A 266 8.55 -63.06 52.02
CA ALA A 266 7.41 -63.66 52.75
C ALA A 266 6.38 -62.51 52.93
N GLU A 267 5.06 -62.64 52.93
CA GLU A 267 4.08 -63.72 52.79
C GLU A 267 2.73 -63.00 52.51
N ALA A 268 1.77 -63.73 51.95
CA ALA A 268 0.46 -63.24 51.53
C ALA A 268 -0.59 -63.29 52.65
N ASP A 269 -1.64 -62.45 52.57
CA ASP A 269 -3.03 -62.88 52.86
C ASP A 269 -4.08 -61.88 52.28
N PRO A 270 -5.27 -62.33 51.80
CA PRO A 270 -6.22 -61.51 51.04
C PRO A 270 -7.60 -61.30 51.73
N ALA A 271 -8.43 -60.50 51.04
CA ALA A 271 -9.89 -60.69 50.84
C ALA A 271 -10.92 -59.79 51.57
N LEU A 272 -12.05 -59.68 50.85
CA LEU A 272 -13.46 -59.35 51.22
C LEU A 272 -13.89 -57.89 50.97
N THR A 273 -14.58 -57.55 49.86
CA THR A 273 -15.97 -57.81 49.40
C THR A 273 -17.06 -57.03 50.15
N GLY A 274 -17.93 -56.33 49.41
CA GLY A 274 -19.26 -55.91 49.88
C GLY A 274 -19.82 -54.65 49.19
N GLU A 275 -20.63 -54.85 48.16
CA GLU A 275 -21.66 -53.94 47.60
C GLU A 275 -23.06 -54.36 48.15
N PRO A 276 -24.22 -53.81 47.73
CA PRO A 276 -24.64 -52.41 47.45
C PRO A 276 -26.10 -52.13 47.97
N ALA A 277 -26.70 -50.96 47.66
CA ALA A 277 -28.15 -50.68 47.41
C ALA A 277 -28.37 -49.15 47.30
N GLU A 278 -28.76 -48.60 46.14
CA GLU A 278 -30.15 -48.30 45.70
C GLU A 278 -30.93 -47.29 46.57
N ASP A 279 -31.35 -46.15 46.00
CA ASP A 279 -32.76 -45.83 45.70
C ASP A 279 -32.90 -44.44 45.04
N ALA A 280 -34.03 -44.22 44.40
CA ALA A 280 -34.30 -43.43 43.22
C ALA A 280 -34.92 -42.03 43.45
N GLY A 281 -34.82 -41.21 42.39
CA GLY A 281 -35.98 -40.57 41.76
C GLY A 281 -36.35 -39.13 42.17
N HIS A 282 -36.14 -38.18 41.26
CA HIS A 282 -37.20 -37.23 40.84
C HIS A 282 -36.78 -36.44 39.58
N GLU A 283 -37.55 -36.58 38.50
CA GLU A 283 -37.66 -35.69 37.32
C GLU A 283 -38.48 -34.41 37.69
N PRO A 284 -38.69 -33.36 36.86
CA PRO A 284 -38.95 -33.38 35.40
C PRO A 284 -38.35 -32.15 34.62
N PRO A 285 -38.71 -31.91 33.33
CA PRO A 285 -37.90 -31.18 32.36
C PRO A 285 -38.34 -29.73 32.14
N ASP A 286 -37.47 -28.94 31.50
CA ASP A 286 -37.91 -27.82 30.66
C ASP A 286 -37.05 -27.76 29.40
N ASN A 287 -37.75 -27.81 28.27
CA ASN A 287 -37.27 -27.77 26.91
C ASN A 287 -37.91 -26.51 26.31
N LEU A 288 -37.13 -25.57 25.77
CA LEU A 288 -37.52 -24.69 24.67
C LEU A 288 -36.31 -23.82 24.26
N THR A 289 -35.94 -24.02 22.99
CA THR A 289 -35.35 -23.04 22.06
C THR A 289 -36.08 -21.70 22.05
#